data_AF-A0A292SGU2-F1
#
_entry.id   AF-A0A292SGU2-F1
#
_cell.length_a   1.000
_cell.length_b   1.000
_cell.length_c   1.000
_cell.angle_alpha   90.00
_cell.angle_beta   90.00
_cell.angle_gamma   90.00
#
_symmetry.space_group_name_H-M   'P 1'
#
loop_
_entity.id
_entity.type
_entity.pdbx_description
1 polymer ?
#
loop_
_entity_poly.entity_id
_entity_poly.type
_entity_poly.pdbx_seq_one_letter_code
_entity_poly.pdbx_strand_id
1 'polypeptide(L)'
;MNRRWYDSNEHTERALSLLKDMDEERRRALSRDLTNVVKQIKEMHEEDDDENQEVSIGIDRVLGLYKISNSRRWYDKVSILSYAMKTMSTLPKEDFYNIMEGISTSISA
;
A
#
# COMPACT_ATOMS: atom_id res chain seq x y z
N MET A 1 -16.75 6.21 -8.25
CA MET A 1 -16.07 7.23 -7.42
C MET A 1 -14.74 6.64 -6.95
N ASN A 2 -13.79 6.45 -7.87
CA ASN A 2 -12.44 5.91 -7.57
C ASN A 2 -11.43 7.04 -7.72
N ARG A 3 -10.61 7.29 -6.70
CA ARG A 3 -9.76 8.50 -6.60
C ARG A 3 -8.30 8.17 -6.32
N ARG A 4 -7.95 6.94 -5.94
CA ARG A 4 -6.57 6.49 -5.76
C ARG A 4 -6.17 5.63 -6.96
N TRP A 5 -4.92 5.76 -7.39
CA TRP A 5 -4.42 5.11 -8.61
C TRP A 5 -4.52 3.57 -8.55
N TYR A 6 -4.50 3.00 -7.35
CA TYR A 6 -4.61 1.56 -7.13
C TYR A 6 -6.04 1.02 -7.05
N ASP A 7 -7.06 1.89 -7.11
CA ASP A 7 -8.46 1.43 -7.08
C ASP A 7 -8.88 0.67 -8.34
N SER A 8 -8.08 0.73 -9.40
CA SER A 8 -8.32 -0.01 -10.64
C SER A 8 -7.95 -1.50 -10.55
N ASN A 9 -7.31 -1.93 -9.46
CA ASN A 9 -6.81 -3.29 -9.29
C ASN A 9 -7.77 -4.13 -8.42
N GLU A 10 -8.21 -5.26 -8.97
CA GLU A 10 -9.18 -6.14 -8.31
C GLU A 10 -8.64 -6.79 -7.03
N HIS A 11 -7.35 -7.11 -6.99
CA HIS A 11 -6.72 -7.68 -5.81
C HIS A 11 -6.68 -6.69 -4.65
N THR A 12 -6.50 -5.40 -4.96
CA THR A 12 -6.51 -4.32 -3.96
C THR A 12 -7.87 -4.19 -3.31
N GLU A 13 -8.95 -4.27 -4.10
CA GLU A 13 -10.31 -4.25 -3.55
C GLU A 13 -10.58 -5.47 -2.64
N ARG A 14 -10.22 -6.68 -3.10
CA ARG A 14 -10.36 -7.92 -2.32
C ARG A 14 -9.55 -7.87 -1.02
N ALA A 15 -8.28 -7.49 -1.10
CA ALA A 15 -7.39 -7.35 0.05
C ALA A 15 -7.95 -6.36 1.08
N LEU A 16 -8.46 -5.20 0.62
CA LEU A 16 -9.09 -4.22 1.51
C LEU A 16 -10.38 -4.74 2.15
N SER A 17 -11.16 -5.59 1.47
CA SER A 17 -12.32 -6.23 2.08
C SER A 17 -11.90 -7.20 3.18
N LEU A 18 -10.92 -8.06 2.92
CA LEU A 18 -10.41 -9.02 3.92
C LEU A 18 -9.84 -8.30 5.15
N LEU A 19 -9.07 -7.22 4.93
CA LEU A 19 -8.54 -6.39 6.03
C LEU A 19 -9.65 -5.72 6.85
N LYS A 20 -10.78 -5.39 6.23
CA LYS A 20 -11.92 -4.77 6.92
C LYS A 20 -12.60 -5.76 7.86
N ASP A 21 -12.75 -7.00 7.43
CA ASP A 21 -13.43 -8.06 8.18
C ASP A 21 -12.51 -8.75 9.20
N MET A 22 -11.20 -8.56 9.07
CA MET A 22 -10.21 -9.05 10.03
C MET A 22 -10.37 -8.40 11.41
N ASP A 23 -10.09 -9.18 12.47
CA ASP A 23 -10.07 -8.65 13.83
C ASP A 23 -8.97 -7.59 14.02
N GLU A 24 -9.16 -6.74 15.02
CA GLU A 24 -8.29 -5.58 15.20
C GLU A 24 -6.85 -5.95 15.54
N GLU A 25 -6.63 -7.03 16.30
CA GLU A 25 -5.29 -7.46 16.70
C GLU A 25 -4.49 -7.98 15.52
N ARG A 26 -5.08 -8.89 14.73
CA ARG A 26 -4.47 -9.39 13.50
C ARG A 26 -4.28 -8.30 12.46
N ARG A 27 -5.25 -7.40 12.29
CA ARG A 27 -5.11 -6.25 11.38
C ARG A 27 -3.95 -5.36 11.80
N ARG A 28 -3.78 -5.10 13.10
CA ARG A 28 -2.64 -4.29 13.60
C ARG A 28 -1.30 -5.00 13.39
N ALA A 29 -1.22 -6.31 13.64
CA ALA A 29 -0.02 -7.10 13.38
C ALA A 29 0.36 -7.04 11.89
N LEU A 30 -0.58 -7.37 11.01
CA LEU A 30 -0.38 -7.34 9.56
C LEU A 30 -0.01 -5.95 9.05
N SER A 31 -0.58 -4.88 9.61
CA SER A 31 -0.22 -3.51 9.21
C SER A 31 1.25 -3.18 9.52
N ARG A 32 1.81 -3.73 10.61
CA ARG A 32 3.24 -3.58 10.93
C ARG A 32 4.09 -4.39 9.96
N ASP A 33 3.69 -5.62 9.67
CA ASP A 33 4.40 -6.49 8.74
C ASP A 33 4.43 -5.88 7.33
N LEU A 34 3.31 -5.32 6.86
CA LEU A 34 3.25 -4.59 5.59
C LEU A 34 4.21 -3.40 5.55
N THR A 35 4.33 -2.67 6.67
CA THR A 35 5.27 -1.56 6.77
C THR A 35 6.71 -2.05 6.66
N ASN A 36 7.04 -3.19 7.29
CA ASN A 36 8.37 -3.79 7.21
C ASN A 36 8.69 -4.31 5.81
N VAL A 37 7.73 -4.96 5.13
CA VAL A 37 7.87 -5.41 3.74
C VAL A 37 8.17 -4.23 2.82
N VAL A 38 7.45 -3.11 2.96
CA VAL A 38 7.73 -1.91 2.17
C VAL A 38 9.13 -1.36 2.43
N LYS A 39 9.59 -1.39 3.68
CA LYS A 39 10.94 -0.94 4.03
C LYS A 39 11.99 -1.83 3.37
N GLN A 40 11.82 -3.15 3.43
CA GLN A 40 12.73 -4.11 2.79
C GLN A 40 12.76 -3.94 1.26
N ILE A 41 11.60 -3.75 0.62
CA ILE A 41 11.53 -3.49 -0.82
C ILE A 41 12.32 -2.22 -1.16
N LYS A 42 12.15 -1.14 -0.39
CA LYS A 42 12.89 0.10 -0.61
C LYS A 42 14.40 -0.07 -0.41
N GLU A 43 14.81 -0.79 0.64
CA GLU A 43 16.23 -1.09 0.89
C GLU A 43 16.84 -1.89 -0.28
N MET A 44 16.10 -2.87 -0.84
CA MET A 44 16.55 -3.59 -2.03
C MET A 44 16.68 -2.70 -3.27
N HIS A 45 15.72 -1.78 -3.49
CA HIS A 45 15.81 -0.83 -4.61
C HIS A 45 16.93 0.21 -4.42
N GLU A 46 17.28 0.59 -3.18
CA GLU A 46 18.44 1.45 -2.89
C GLU A 46 19.79 0.73 -3.12
N GLU A 47 19.84 -0.60 -2.97
CA GLU A 47 21.00 -1.42 -3.33
C GLU A 47 21.15 -1.60 -4.85
N ASP A 48 20.06 -1.43 -5.60
CA ASP A 48 19.98 -1.52 -7.07
C ASP A 48 20.08 -0.14 -7.78
N ASP A 49 20.60 0.90 -7.11
CA ASP A 49 20.79 2.26 -7.65
C ASP A 49 21.76 2.27 -8.87
N ASP A 50 21.21 1.89 -10.02
CA ASP A 50 21.66 2.24 -11.36
C ASP A 50 21.43 3.75 -11.51
N GLU A 51 22.49 4.52 -11.83
CA GLU A 51 22.56 6.00 -11.84
C GLU A 51 21.52 6.73 -12.74
N ASN A 52 20.55 6.01 -13.30
CA ASN A 52 19.55 6.46 -14.27
C ASN A 52 18.09 6.47 -13.76
N GLN A 53 17.80 6.15 -12.49
CA GLN A 53 16.42 6.30 -11.99
C GLN A 53 16.09 7.78 -11.75
N GLU A 54 15.30 8.37 -12.66
CA GLU A 54 14.67 9.67 -12.42
C GLU A 54 13.85 9.61 -11.13
N VAL A 55 14.34 10.29 -10.08
CA VAL A 55 13.74 10.39 -8.74
C VAL A 55 12.51 11.30 -8.75
N SER A 56 11.66 11.19 -9.76
CA SER A 56 10.34 11.79 -9.76
C SER A 56 9.36 10.75 -9.27
N ILE A 57 8.78 10.98 -8.09
CA ILE A 57 7.66 10.18 -7.60
C ILE A 57 6.44 10.24 -8.54
N GLY A 58 6.44 11.10 -9.56
CA GLY A 58 5.34 11.26 -10.50
C GLY A 58 4.20 12.08 -9.88
N ILE A 59 3.56 12.91 -10.71
CA ILE A 59 2.47 13.81 -10.31
C ILE A 59 1.32 13.02 -9.64
N ASP A 60 1.07 11.78 -10.11
CA ASP A 60 0.05 10.91 -9.52
C ASP A 60 0.38 10.48 -8.08
N ARG A 61 1.65 10.22 -7.73
CA ARG A 61 2.02 9.91 -6.33
C ARG A 61 2.01 11.17 -5.47
N VAL A 62 2.42 12.33 -5.99
CA VAL A 62 2.29 13.63 -5.28
C VAL A 62 0.82 13.93 -4.98
N LEU A 63 -0.06 13.81 -5.97
CA LEU A 63 -1.50 14.01 -5.80
C LEU A 63 -2.12 12.95 -4.89
N GLY A 64 -1.58 11.73 -4.88
CA GLY A 64 -1.88 10.71 -3.88
C GLY A 64 -1.61 11.20 -2.47
N LEU A 65 -0.38 11.67 -2.20
CA LEU A 65 0.04 12.24 -0.91
C LEU A 65 -0.76 13.50 -0.51
N TYR A 66 -1.18 14.31 -1.48
CA TYR A 66 -2.04 15.47 -1.23
C TYR A 66 -3.47 15.06 -0.86
N LYS A 67 -4.10 14.17 -1.63
CA LYS A 67 -5.45 13.64 -1.34
C LYS A 67 -5.51 12.77 -0.08
N ILE A 68 -4.36 12.28 0.38
CA ILE A 68 -4.15 11.57 1.65
C ILE A 68 -4.49 12.46 2.88
N SER A 69 -4.49 13.78 2.76
CA SER A 69 -4.99 14.69 3.81
C SER A 69 -6.51 14.60 4.04
N ASN A 70 -7.24 13.90 3.17
CA ASN A 70 -8.69 13.72 3.23
C ASN A 70 -9.03 12.28 3.64
N SER A 71 -9.09 12.02 4.95
CA SER A 71 -9.30 10.71 5.59
C SER A 71 -10.69 10.11 5.35
N ARG A 72 -11.03 9.85 4.08
CA ARG A 72 -12.38 9.41 3.66
C ARG A 72 -12.56 7.89 3.71
N ARG A 73 -11.50 7.10 3.63
CA ARG A 73 -11.63 5.63 3.61
C ARG A 73 -11.69 5.07 5.01
N TRP A 74 -12.32 3.90 5.15
CA TRP A 74 -12.45 3.23 6.44
C TRP A 74 -11.07 2.97 7.07
N TYR A 75 -10.08 2.55 6.26
CA TYR A 75 -8.73 2.27 6.72
C TYR A 75 -7.90 3.54 6.99
N ASP A 76 -8.28 4.69 6.44
CA ASP A 76 -7.59 5.95 6.74
C ASP A 76 -7.77 6.35 8.22
N LYS A 77 -8.85 5.87 8.86
CA LYS A 77 -9.16 6.09 10.28
C LYS A 77 -8.37 5.19 11.23
N VAL A 78 -7.77 4.12 10.72
CA VAL A 78 -6.95 3.19 11.49
C VAL A 78 -5.50 3.64 11.36
N SER A 79 -4.91 4.24 12.40
CA SER A 79 -3.62 4.94 12.30
C SER A 79 -2.50 4.11 11.66
N ILE A 80 -2.31 2.86 12.10
CA ILE A 80 -1.24 1.97 11.64
C ILE A 80 -1.50 1.49 10.20
N LEU A 81 -2.74 1.08 9.89
CA LEU A 81 -3.09 0.62 8.54
C LEU A 81 -3.06 1.77 7.53
N SER A 82 -3.51 2.96 7.95
CA SER A 82 -3.40 4.20 7.18
C SER A 82 -1.95 4.50 6.82
N TYR A 83 -1.03 4.39 7.78
CA TYR A 83 0.39 4.55 7.54
C TYR A 83 0.92 3.50 6.55
N ALA A 84 0.66 2.21 6.80
CA ALA A 84 1.09 1.12 5.92
C ALA A 84 0.62 1.35 4.46
N MET A 85 -0.67 1.63 4.26
CA MET A 85 -1.25 1.91 2.94
C MET A 85 -0.64 3.13 2.25
N LYS A 86 -0.28 4.18 3.01
CA LYS A 86 0.39 5.37 2.46
C LYS A 86 1.79 5.01 1.99
N THR A 87 2.56 4.34 2.84
CA THR A 87 3.94 3.94 2.53
C THR A 87 3.98 2.98 1.35
N MET A 88 3.12 1.95 1.34
CA MET A 88 2.96 1.03 0.21
C MET A 88 2.65 1.78 -1.09
N SER A 89 1.77 2.78 -1.06
CA SER A 89 1.38 3.52 -2.27
C SER A 89 2.49 4.36 -2.92
N THR A 90 3.66 4.45 -2.27
CA THR A 90 4.86 5.10 -2.83
C THR A 90 5.73 4.15 -3.65
N LEU A 91 5.49 2.83 -3.57
CA LEU A 91 6.22 1.83 -4.34
C LEU A 91 5.90 1.89 -5.85
N PRO A 92 6.76 1.29 -6.70
CA PRO A 92 6.39 0.89 -8.05
C PRO A 92 5.03 0.18 -8.10
N LYS A 93 4.31 0.40 -9.21
CA LYS A 93 2.96 -0.13 -9.40
C LYS A 93 2.90 -1.65 -9.25
N GLU A 94 3.88 -2.34 -9.83
CA GLU A 94 4.03 -3.79 -9.78
C GLU A 94 4.21 -4.28 -8.34
N ASP A 95 5.16 -3.71 -7.58
CA ASP A 95 5.41 -4.09 -6.19
C ASP A 95 4.17 -3.91 -5.31
N PHE A 96 3.46 -2.81 -5.46
CA PHE A 96 2.22 -2.58 -4.73
C PHE A 96 1.14 -3.64 -5.07
N TYR A 97 0.98 -3.97 -6.35
CA TYR A 97 0.01 -4.98 -6.77
C TYR A 97 0.39 -6.38 -6.31
N ASN A 98 1.68 -6.74 -6.35
CA ASN A 98 2.16 -8.02 -5.84
C ASN A 98 1.85 -8.19 -4.35
N ILE A 99 2.03 -7.13 -3.55
CA ILE A 99 1.65 -7.17 -2.12
C ILE A 99 0.15 -7.37 -1.98
N MET A 100 -0.68 -6.63 -2.72
CA MET A 100 -2.14 -6.75 -2.64
C MET A 100 -2.66 -8.11 -3.11
N GLU A 101 -2.06 -8.66 -4.16
CA GLU A 101 -2.32 -10.01 -4.64
C GLU A 101 -1.99 -11.02 -3.55
N GLY A 102 -0.79 -10.96 -2.97
CA GLY A 102 -0.35 -11.83 -1.89
C GLY A 102 -1.29 -11.80 -0.68
N ILE A 103 -1.77 -10.62 -0.27
CA ILE A 103 -2.78 -10.48 0.79
C ILE A 103 -4.09 -11.16 0.37
N SER A 104 -4.56 -10.90 -0.87
CA SER A 104 -5.83 -11.42 -1.36
C SER A 104 -5.84 -12.94 -1.50
N THR A 105 -4.71 -13.55 -1.84
CA THR A 105 -4.56 -15.00 -2.03
C THR A 105 -4.26 -15.72 -0.73
N SER A 106 -3.38 -15.18 0.12
CA SER A 106 -2.93 -15.85 1.35
C SER A 106 -3.97 -15.85 2.48
N ILE A 107 -4.89 -14.87 2.49
CA ILE A 107 -5.95 -14.80 3.50
C ILE A 107 -7.22 -15.55 3.05
N SER A 108 -7.34 -15.84 1.76
CA SER A 108 -8.47 -16.60 1.20
C SER A 108 -8.28 -18.12 1.24
N ALA A 109 -7.09 -18.60 1.62
CA ALA A 109 -6.74 -20.01 1.78
C ALA A 109 -6.90 -20.48 3.23
#